data_AF-A0A7G1KE64-F1
#
_entry.id   AF-A0A7G1KE64-F1
#
_cell.length_a   1.000
_cell.length_b   1.000
_cell.length_c   1.000
_cell.angle_alpha   90.00
_cell.angle_beta   90.00
_cell.angle_gamma   90.00
#
_symmetry.space_group_name_H-M   'P 1'
#
loop_
_entity.id
_entity.type
_entity.pdbx_description
1 polymer ?
#
loop_
_entity_poly.entity_id
_entity_poly.type
_entity_poly.pdbx_seq_one_letter_code
_entity_poly.pdbx_strand_id
1 'polypeptide(L)'
;MQPHEPTVPGITGTPAHSAGDATSVVVSYSGATAMGAPRPSTAAGPEPGGGTAPAEAAEPARSVDVAVVQFAPYTDKDANLAMLREQVRAAAEHGARVVVAPEYSMFAVTRLDRRVIDAAEPITGPWVDSLRGLAAEFGVHLVAGVAEAPGGGAAEHIYNTLVAAGPDAEFAAVYRKVHLYDAFGFRESEVVLPGEITDPAVFTVDGVVFGLQTCFDLRFPEGCRRVAAAGAHVLLLAAQWIPGPAKVDQWTTLLRARAIENTVYVAAADQAGPRGAGASMIVDPAGTLLAELGETSGIATARVDLAHLEQVRATNPSLSLRRFTVEPG
;
A
#
# COMPACT_ATOMS: atom_id res chain seq x y z
N MET A 1 4.89 -53.88 -33.62
CA MET A 1 3.71 -53.02 -33.33
C MET A 1 4.12 -52.09 -32.20
N GLN A 2 4.65 -50.91 -32.54
CA GLN A 2 5.07 -49.88 -31.59
C GLN A 2 3.91 -48.90 -31.35
N PRO A 3 3.74 -48.35 -30.13
CA PRO A 3 2.85 -47.22 -29.92
C PRO A 3 3.59 -45.89 -30.10
N HIS A 4 2.91 -45.00 -30.81
CA HIS A 4 3.26 -43.61 -31.15
C HIS A 4 3.28 -42.68 -29.93
N GLU A 5 4.31 -41.85 -29.81
CA GLU A 5 4.24 -40.55 -29.10
C GLU A 5 3.90 -39.44 -30.11
N PRO A 6 3.03 -38.46 -29.76
CA PRO A 6 2.80 -37.30 -30.59
C PRO A 6 3.74 -36.13 -30.23
N THR A 7 4.47 -35.64 -31.22
CA THR A 7 5.27 -34.42 -31.21
C THR A 7 4.37 -33.19 -31.38
N VAL A 8 4.51 -32.19 -30.49
CA VAL A 8 3.88 -30.87 -30.62
C VAL A 8 4.91 -29.88 -31.18
N PRO A 9 4.61 -29.06 -32.21
CA PRO A 9 5.56 -28.08 -32.75
C PRO A 9 5.70 -26.85 -31.84
N GLY A 10 6.94 -26.38 -31.69
CA GLY A 10 7.27 -25.20 -30.90
C GLY A 10 6.74 -23.90 -31.51
N ILE A 11 6.15 -23.07 -30.65
CA ILE A 11 5.83 -21.67 -30.92
C ILE A 11 6.89 -20.84 -30.21
N THR A 12 7.95 -20.45 -30.93
CA THR A 12 8.87 -19.39 -30.49
C THR A 12 8.46 -18.10 -31.19
N GLY A 13 7.69 -17.28 -30.50
CA GLY A 13 7.36 -15.92 -30.90
C GLY A 13 7.56 -15.00 -29.70
N THR A 14 8.69 -14.30 -29.65
CA THR A 14 8.94 -13.23 -28.69
C THR A 14 8.30 -11.94 -29.23
N PRO A 15 7.35 -11.29 -28.56
CA PRO A 15 6.98 -9.92 -28.89
C PRO A 15 8.03 -8.97 -28.31
N ALA A 16 8.58 -8.11 -29.17
CA ALA A 16 9.39 -6.98 -28.76
C ALA A 16 8.51 -5.99 -27.97
N HIS A 17 8.85 -5.76 -26.70
CA HIS A 17 8.30 -4.66 -25.93
C HIS A 17 9.06 -3.37 -26.29
N SER A 18 8.32 -2.39 -26.79
CA SER A 18 8.77 -1.01 -26.93
C SER A 18 9.03 -0.42 -25.53
N ALA A 19 10.22 0.15 -25.34
CA ALA A 19 10.58 0.91 -24.15
C ALA A 19 9.69 2.14 -24.02
N GLY A 20 8.77 2.11 -23.05
CA GLY A 20 8.11 3.28 -22.47
C GLY A 20 8.87 3.71 -21.21
N ASP A 21 8.74 4.99 -20.85
CA ASP A 21 9.51 5.73 -19.86
C ASP A 21 9.96 4.97 -18.61
N ALA A 22 11.19 5.26 -18.19
CA ALA A 22 11.82 4.69 -17.01
C ALA A 22 11.12 5.15 -15.72
N THR A 23 10.18 4.34 -15.22
CA THR A 23 9.75 4.40 -13.82
C THR A 23 10.97 4.16 -12.94
N SER A 24 11.39 5.16 -12.16
CA SER A 24 12.44 4.99 -11.16
C SER A 24 11.90 4.12 -10.02
N VAL A 25 12.17 2.82 -10.08
CA VAL A 25 11.86 1.87 -9.01
C VAL A 25 13.10 1.76 -8.12
N VAL A 26 12.98 2.17 -6.85
CA VAL A 26 14.04 1.94 -5.86
C VAL A 26 13.54 0.95 -4.82
N VAL A 27 14.28 -0.15 -4.69
CA VAL A 27 14.13 -1.14 -3.63
C VAL A 27 15.39 -1.08 -2.78
N SER A 28 15.24 -0.70 -1.52
CA SER A 28 16.38 -0.65 -0.59
C SER A 28 16.13 -1.56 0.61
N TYR A 29 17.11 -2.42 0.88
CA TYR A 29 17.15 -3.28 2.06
C TYR A 29 18.10 -2.69 3.10
N SER A 30 17.80 -2.85 4.39
CA SER A 30 18.72 -2.45 5.45
C SER A 30 19.91 -3.40 5.50
N GLY A 31 20.99 -3.07 4.79
CA GLY A 31 22.27 -3.79 4.82
C GLY A 31 23.08 -3.66 3.52
N ALA A 32 24.27 -3.07 3.65
CA ALA A 32 25.37 -2.92 2.66
C ALA A 32 25.26 -1.79 1.61
N THR A 33 26.11 -0.79 1.81
CA THR A 33 26.55 0.26 0.88
C THR A 33 27.41 -0.28 -0.26
N ALA A 34 27.14 0.13 -1.51
CA ALA A 34 28.19 0.41 -2.51
C ALA A 34 27.67 1.27 -3.68
N MET A 35 28.45 2.29 -4.01
CA MET A 35 28.28 3.27 -5.09
C MET A 35 28.68 2.72 -6.47
N GLY A 36 28.04 3.22 -7.54
CA GLY A 36 28.52 3.11 -8.90
C GLY A 36 27.78 4.06 -9.86
N ALA A 37 28.44 5.15 -10.27
CA ALA A 37 27.93 6.12 -11.23
C ALA A 37 28.23 5.71 -12.69
N PRO A 38 27.39 6.08 -13.68
CA PRO A 38 27.80 6.18 -15.08
C PRO A 38 27.94 7.64 -15.56
N ARG A 39 28.89 7.83 -16.49
CA ARG A 39 29.21 9.07 -17.22
C ARG A 39 28.39 9.21 -18.51
N PRO A 40 28.34 10.39 -19.16
CA PRO A 40 27.26 10.81 -20.05
C PRO A 40 27.48 10.40 -21.52
N SER A 41 26.37 10.31 -22.27
CA SER A 41 26.35 10.19 -23.73
C SER A 41 25.83 11.48 -24.38
N THR A 42 26.38 11.79 -25.54
CA THR A 42 26.40 13.05 -26.27
C THR A 42 25.14 13.35 -27.10
N ALA A 43 24.85 14.64 -27.24
CA ALA A 43 23.77 15.24 -28.02
C ALA A 43 23.95 15.16 -29.56
N ALA A 44 22.84 15.14 -30.28
CA ALA A 44 22.72 15.51 -31.69
C ALA A 44 21.56 16.51 -31.86
N GLY A 45 21.79 17.58 -32.62
CA GLY A 45 20.91 18.75 -32.78
C GLY A 45 19.77 18.58 -33.79
N PRO A 46 18.93 19.63 -33.95
CA PRO A 46 17.58 19.52 -34.51
C PRO A 46 17.47 19.98 -35.98
N GLU A 47 16.43 19.51 -36.66
CA GLU A 47 15.93 20.04 -37.94
C GLU A 47 14.41 20.32 -37.81
N PRO A 48 13.84 21.31 -38.53
CA PRO A 48 12.66 22.05 -38.08
C PRO A 48 11.36 21.76 -38.86
N GLY A 49 10.23 22.10 -38.24
CA GLY A 49 9.10 22.72 -38.95
C GLY A 49 7.86 21.86 -39.20
N GLY A 50 6.91 21.88 -38.27
CA GLY A 50 5.54 21.45 -38.50
C GLY A 50 4.61 22.13 -37.50
N GLY A 51 3.88 23.14 -37.96
CA GLY A 51 2.98 23.94 -37.13
C GLY A 51 1.90 23.09 -36.47
N THR A 52 1.82 23.17 -35.15
CA THR A 52 0.75 22.60 -34.34
C THR A 52 -0.17 23.72 -33.87
N ALA A 53 -1.47 23.54 -34.09
CA ALA A 53 -2.53 24.34 -33.49
C ALA A 53 -2.34 24.45 -31.97
N PRO A 54 -2.84 25.50 -31.30
CA PRO A 54 -2.62 25.67 -29.87
C PRO A 54 -3.14 24.43 -29.14
N ALA A 55 -2.22 23.67 -28.55
CA ALA A 55 -2.56 22.63 -27.60
C ALA A 55 -3.33 23.34 -26.48
N GLU A 56 -4.57 22.91 -26.24
CA GLU A 56 -5.19 23.10 -24.94
C GLU A 56 -4.14 22.71 -23.90
N ALA A 57 -3.80 23.65 -23.02
CA ALA A 57 -2.79 23.42 -22.01
C ALA A 57 -3.19 22.16 -21.24
N ALA A 58 -2.48 21.05 -21.49
CA ALA A 58 -2.68 19.82 -20.76
C ALA A 58 -2.58 20.18 -19.28
N GLU A 59 -3.62 19.86 -18.50
CA GLU A 59 -3.52 20.01 -17.06
C GLU A 59 -2.24 19.31 -16.59
N PRO A 60 -1.48 19.91 -15.66
CA PRO A 60 -0.22 19.32 -15.22
C PRO A 60 -0.49 17.88 -14.76
N ALA A 61 0.29 16.94 -15.29
CA ALA A 61 0.18 15.53 -14.93
C ALA A 61 0.29 15.40 -13.41
N ARG A 62 -0.82 14.99 -12.78
CA ARG A 62 -0.91 14.85 -11.32
C ARG A 62 -0.30 13.51 -10.96
N SER A 63 0.90 13.54 -10.39
CA SER A 63 1.61 12.35 -9.99
C SER A 63 2.17 12.48 -8.59
N VAL A 64 2.19 11.40 -7.84
CA VAL A 64 2.68 11.35 -6.46
C VAL A 64 3.58 10.12 -6.29
N ASP A 65 4.78 10.31 -5.78
CA ASP A 65 5.65 9.18 -5.41
C ASP A 65 5.21 8.60 -4.07
N VAL A 66 5.06 7.28 -4.03
CA VAL A 66 4.58 6.53 -2.86
C VAL A 66 5.62 5.51 -2.44
N ALA A 67 5.68 5.23 -1.14
CA ALA A 67 6.53 4.18 -0.57
C ALA A 67 5.72 3.21 0.28
N VAL A 68 6.04 1.93 0.17
CA VAL A 68 5.63 0.90 1.13
C VAL A 68 6.81 0.56 2.03
N VAL A 69 6.57 0.53 3.34
CA VAL A 69 7.56 0.13 4.35
C VAL A 69 7.27 -1.29 4.80
N GLN A 70 8.29 -2.14 4.82
CA GLN A 70 8.23 -3.47 5.41
C GLN A 70 9.22 -3.53 6.57
N PHE A 71 8.71 -3.75 7.78
CA PHE A 71 9.55 -4.04 8.95
C PHE A 71 8.84 -5.00 9.89
N ALA A 72 9.53 -5.45 10.93
CA ALA A 72 9.00 -6.42 11.89
C ALA A 72 8.83 -5.79 13.28
N PRO A 73 7.74 -5.04 13.55
CA PRO A 73 7.44 -4.54 14.89
C PRO A 73 7.40 -5.68 15.92
N TYR A 74 7.71 -5.34 17.18
CA TYR A 74 7.52 -6.25 18.31
C TYR A 74 6.96 -5.51 19.53
N THR A 75 7.37 -5.90 20.74
CA THR A 75 6.76 -5.43 21.99
C THR A 75 7.39 -4.16 22.58
N ASP A 76 8.50 -3.67 22.00
CA ASP A 76 9.14 -2.43 22.41
C ASP A 76 8.70 -1.30 21.48
N LYS A 77 7.85 -0.41 21.99
CA LYS A 77 7.31 0.71 21.20
C LYS A 77 8.44 1.63 20.75
N ASP A 78 9.33 2.05 21.63
CA ASP A 78 10.40 3.00 21.28
C ASP A 78 11.32 2.43 20.21
N ALA A 79 11.64 1.14 20.27
CA ALA A 79 12.39 0.46 19.22
C ALA A 79 11.62 0.41 17.89
N ASN A 80 10.33 0.11 17.92
CA ASN A 80 9.48 0.12 16.72
C ASN A 80 9.42 1.52 16.09
N LEU A 81 9.34 2.58 16.91
CA LEU A 81 9.30 3.97 16.44
C LEU A 81 10.62 4.37 15.79
N ALA A 82 11.75 3.99 16.40
CA ALA A 82 13.07 4.23 15.84
C ALA A 82 13.25 3.52 14.49
N MET A 83 12.80 2.27 14.36
CA MET A 83 12.80 1.55 13.09
C MET A 83 11.93 2.26 12.05
N LEU A 84 10.70 2.61 12.40
CA LEU A 84 9.79 3.30 11.50
C LEU A 84 10.36 4.64 11.03
N ARG A 85 10.94 5.44 11.94
CA ARG A 85 11.61 6.70 11.65
C ARG A 85 12.67 6.54 10.56
N GLU A 86 13.55 5.53 10.67
CA GLU A 86 14.60 5.30 9.67
C GLU A 86 14.02 4.93 8.30
N GLN A 87 12.95 4.13 8.25
CA GLN A 87 12.30 3.77 6.99
C GLN A 87 11.57 4.96 6.36
N VAL A 88 10.90 5.79 7.16
CA VAL A 88 10.21 7.01 6.68
C VAL A 88 11.22 8.03 6.17
N ARG A 89 12.33 8.23 6.88
CA ARG A 89 13.45 9.05 6.41
C ARG A 89 13.96 8.57 5.06
N ALA A 90 14.25 7.27 4.94
CA ALA A 90 14.71 6.68 3.69
C ALA A 90 13.67 6.87 2.57
N ALA A 91 12.38 6.67 2.83
CA ALA A 91 11.33 6.87 1.83
C ALA A 91 11.27 8.34 1.35
N ALA A 92 11.36 9.29 2.28
CA ALA A 92 11.39 10.72 1.96
C ALA A 92 12.65 11.11 1.15
N GLU A 93 13.81 10.55 1.47
CA GLU A 93 15.05 10.73 0.69
C GLU A 93 14.94 10.21 -0.75
N HIS A 94 14.08 9.22 -0.98
CA HIS A 94 13.74 8.72 -2.32
C HIS A 94 12.56 9.47 -2.97
N GLY A 95 12.13 10.59 -2.38
CA GLY A 95 11.11 11.48 -2.96
C GLY A 95 9.66 11.11 -2.64
N ALA A 96 9.42 10.07 -1.84
CA ALA A 96 8.06 9.67 -1.49
C ALA A 96 7.33 10.79 -0.74
N ARG A 97 6.10 11.08 -1.15
CA ARG A 97 5.20 12.06 -0.51
C ARG A 97 4.11 11.39 0.31
N VAL A 98 3.86 10.11 0.06
CA VAL A 98 2.97 9.24 0.84
C VAL A 98 3.73 7.96 1.20
N VAL A 99 3.77 7.63 2.48
CA VAL A 99 4.46 6.45 3.01
C VAL A 99 3.44 5.61 3.76
N VAL A 100 3.26 4.35 3.37
CA VAL A 100 2.43 3.39 4.10
C VAL A 100 3.31 2.39 4.83
N ALA A 101 3.12 2.31 6.14
CA ALA A 101 3.74 1.36 7.03
C ALA A 101 2.75 0.25 7.42
N PRO A 102 3.23 -0.91 7.90
CA PRO A 102 2.39 -2.07 8.20
C PRO A 102 1.38 -1.85 9.33
N GLU A 103 0.40 -2.74 9.39
CA GLU A 103 -0.54 -2.87 10.51
C GLU A 103 0.25 -3.13 11.81
N TYR A 104 -0.27 -2.69 12.96
CA TYR A 104 0.38 -2.87 14.26
C TYR A 104 1.86 -2.40 14.30
N SER A 105 2.20 -1.34 13.55
CA SER A 105 3.52 -0.69 13.59
C SER A 105 3.92 -0.23 15.01
N MET A 106 2.93 0.07 15.85
CA MET A 106 3.10 0.43 17.25
C MET A 106 3.63 -0.72 18.12
N PHE A 107 2.95 -1.86 18.09
CA PHE A 107 3.19 -2.97 18.99
C PHE A 107 2.63 -4.24 18.35
N ALA A 108 3.47 -5.25 18.18
CA ALA A 108 3.05 -6.49 17.54
C ALA A 108 3.42 -7.73 18.34
N VAL A 109 2.52 -8.71 18.30
CA VAL A 109 2.66 -10.06 18.86
C VAL A 109 2.17 -11.08 17.84
N THR A 110 2.65 -12.31 17.92
CA THR A 110 2.24 -13.38 16.98
C THR A 110 0.77 -13.77 17.15
N ARG A 111 0.25 -13.70 18.38
CA ARG A 111 -1.16 -13.90 18.71
C ARG A 111 -1.56 -12.76 19.63
N LEU A 112 -2.67 -12.09 19.31
CA LEU A 112 -3.21 -11.03 20.16
C LEU A 112 -3.55 -11.60 21.54
N ASP A 113 -3.14 -10.88 22.57
CA ASP A 113 -3.34 -11.20 23.97
C ASP A 113 -3.36 -9.92 24.82
N ARG A 114 -3.43 -10.06 26.15
CA ARG A 114 -3.52 -8.92 27.07
C ARG A 114 -2.43 -7.87 26.89
N ARG A 115 -1.24 -8.24 26.38
CA ARG A 115 -0.14 -7.29 26.20
C ARG A 115 -0.46 -6.21 25.17
N VAL A 116 -1.26 -6.49 24.13
CA VAL A 116 -1.65 -5.45 23.17
C VAL A 116 -2.62 -4.45 23.80
N ILE A 117 -3.50 -4.91 24.68
CA ILE A 117 -4.44 -4.05 25.44
C ILE A 117 -3.65 -3.15 26.40
N ASP A 118 -2.69 -3.73 27.14
CA ASP A 118 -1.87 -2.98 28.08
C ASP A 118 -0.93 -1.99 27.38
N ALA A 119 -0.53 -2.27 26.14
CA ALA A 119 0.30 -1.40 25.33
C ALA A 119 -0.48 -0.30 24.59
N ALA A 120 -1.79 -0.46 24.43
CA ALA A 120 -2.65 0.41 23.64
C ALA A 120 -2.69 1.84 24.20
N GLU A 121 -2.86 2.79 23.31
CA GLU A 121 -2.90 4.21 23.63
C GLU A 121 -4.15 4.86 23.06
N PRO A 122 -4.69 5.92 23.68
CA PRO A 122 -5.73 6.71 23.04
C PRO A 122 -5.21 7.28 21.71
N ILE A 123 -6.12 7.65 20.81
CA ILE A 123 -5.76 8.26 19.52
C ILE A 123 -4.98 9.59 19.68
N THR A 124 -5.06 10.21 20.86
CA THR A 124 -4.31 11.41 21.27
C THR A 124 -3.09 11.06 22.13
N GLY A 125 -2.59 9.82 22.05
CA GLY A 125 -1.49 9.30 22.84
C GLY A 125 -0.11 9.58 22.23
N PRO A 126 0.97 9.38 23.01
CA PRO A 126 2.33 9.74 22.62
C PRO A 126 2.85 9.02 21.37
N TRP A 127 2.40 7.79 21.10
CA TRP A 127 2.72 7.08 19.86
C TRP A 127 2.19 7.82 18.65
N VAL A 128 0.93 8.23 18.70
CA VAL A 128 0.26 8.92 17.59
C VAL A 128 0.84 10.32 17.41
N ASP A 129 1.16 11.01 18.50
CA ASP A 129 1.89 12.29 18.47
C ASP A 129 3.25 12.13 17.77
N SER A 130 3.95 11.04 18.03
CA SER A 130 5.22 10.73 17.38
C SER A 130 5.04 10.52 15.87
N LEU A 131 3.98 9.83 15.43
CA LEU A 131 3.68 9.68 13.99
C LEU A 131 3.43 11.02 13.30
N ARG A 132 2.68 11.93 13.96
CA ARG A 132 2.46 13.30 13.47
C ARG A 132 3.77 14.08 13.38
N GLY A 133 4.64 13.93 14.38
CA GLY A 133 5.98 14.50 14.38
C GLY A 133 6.85 13.98 13.22
N LEU A 134 6.85 12.67 12.96
CA LEU A 134 7.61 12.08 11.83
C LEU A 134 7.08 12.55 10.47
N ALA A 135 5.76 12.64 10.31
CA ALA A 135 5.13 13.13 9.08
C ALA A 135 5.55 14.57 8.79
N ALA A 136 5.48 15.44 9.80
CA ALA A 136 5.91 16.84 9.69
C ALA A 136 7.42 16.99 9.48
N GLU A 137 8.24 16.22 10.21
CA GLU A 137 9.70 16.28 10.09
C GLU A 137 10.19 15.91 8.69
N PHE A 138 9.63 14.86 8.09
CA PHE A 138 10.05 14.36 6.79
C PHE A 138 9.21 14.91 5.62
N GLY A 139 8.19 15.73 5.89
CA GLY A 139 7.36 16.36 4.86
C GLY A 139 6.51 15.37 4.05
N VAL A 140 6.05 14.30 4.68
CA VAL A 140 5.28 13.21 4.04
C VAL A 140 3.91 13.03 4.68
N HIS A 141 3.00 12.38 3.96
CA HIS A 141 1.83 11.76 4.59
C HIS A 141 2.21 10.35 5.05
N LEU A 142 2.19 10.11 6.36
CA LEU A 142 2.54 8.83 6.96
C LEU A 142 1.28 8.07 7.38
N VAL A 143 1.09 6.89 6.79
CA VAL A 143 0.03 5.94 7.18
C VAL A 143 0.64 4.83 8.01
N ALA A 144 0.16 4.61 9.23
CA ALA A 144 0.68 3.56 10.11
C ALA A 144 -0.38 2.97 11.06
N GLY A 145 -0.19 1.70 11.44
CA GLY A 145 -1.07 0.97 12.37
C GLY A 145 -0.81 1.23 13.85
N VAL A 146 -1.90 1.45 14.59
CA VAL A 146 -1.95 1.80 16.01
C VAL A 146 -2.92 0.84 16.73
N ALA A 147 -2.49 0.36 17.90
CA ALA A 147 -3.40 -0.28 18.85
C ALA A 147 -4.09 0.83 19.67
N GLU A 148 -5.29 1.20 19.27
CA GLU A 148 -6.03 2.32 19.86
C GLU A 148 -6.87 1.86 21.06
N ALA A 149 -6.76 2.53 22.20
CA ALA A 149 -7.65 2.32 23.34
C ALA A 149 -9.03 2.96 23.06
N PRO A 150 -10.15 2.23 23.18
CA PRO A 150 -11.49 2.68 22.79
C PRO A 150 -12.09 3.79 23.68
N GLY A 151 -11.45 4.14 24.80
CA GLY A 151 -12.05 4.97 25.85
C GLY A 151 -13.28 4.29 26.50
N GLY A 152 -13.84 4.92 27.53
CA GLY A 152 -15.19 4.59 28.07
C GLY A 152 -15.51 3.11 28.30
N GLY A 153 -15.09 2.53 29.43
CA GLY A 153 -15.58 1.23 29.94
C GLY A 153 -15.13 -0.03 29.19
N ALA A 154 -14.69 0.07 27.94
CA ALA A 154 -14.18 -1.05 27.13
C ALA A 154 -12.66 -1.28 27.35
N ALA A 155 -12.21 -1.23 28.60
CA ALA A 155 -10.78 -1.28 28.95
C ALA A 155 -10.09 -2.63 28.63
N GLU A 156 -10.85 -3.66 28.26
CA GLU A 156 -10.33 -4.98 27.87
C GLU A 156 -10.26 -5.18 26.36
N HIS A 157 -10.48 -4.14 25.57
CA HIS A 157 -10.41 -4.21 24.11
C HIS A 157 -9.60 -3.06 23.52
N ILE A 158 -9.24 -3.21 22.25
CA ILE A 158 -8.61 -2.18 21.42
C ILE A 158 -9.40 -1.98 20.13
N TYR A 159 -9.20 -0.85 19.46
CA TYR A 159 -9.40 -0.76 18.02
C TYR A 159 -8.07 -1.02 17.30
N ASN A 160 -8.14 -1.65 16.13
CA ASN A 160 -7.04 -1.70 15.19
C ASN A 160 -7.20 -0.55 14.21
N THR A 161 -6.35 0.46 14.36
CA THR A 161 -6.55 1.77 13.75
C THR A 161 -5.40 2.13 12.83
N LEU A 162 -5.70 2.52 11.59
CA LEU A 162 -4.78 3.23 10.73
C LEU A 162 -4.99 4.72 10.88
N VAL A 163 -3.90 5.45 11.11
CA VAL A 163 -3.87 6.91 11.03
C VAL A 163 -3.09 7.32 9.79
N ALA A 164 -3.59 8.32 9.07
CA ALA A 164 -2.83 9.04 8.05
C ALA A 164 -2.50 10.43 8.62
N ALA A 165 -1.25 10.62 9.03
CA ALA A 165 -0.75 11.91 9.51
C ALA A 165 -0.15 12.71 8.35
N GLY A 166 -0.51 13.99 8.24
CA GLY A 166 -0.01 14.90 7.22
C GLY A 166 1.27 15.64 7.62
N PRO A 167 1.93 16.32 6.67
CA PRO A 167 3.13 17.13 6.93
C PRO A 167 2.85 18.38 7.78
N ASP A 168 1.58 18.71 8.01
CA ASP A 168 1.09 19.76 8.91
C ASP A 168 0.93 19.28 10.37
N ALA A 169 1.33 18.04 10.67
CA ALA A 169 1.15 17.37 11.95
C ALA A 169 -0.33 17.17 12.37
N GLU A 170 -1.26 17.18 11.41
CA GLU A 170 -2.68 16.88 11.60
C GLU A 170 -3.06 15.52 10.99
N PHE A 171 -4.23 15.00 11.36
CA PHE A 171 -4.75 13.80 10.68
C PHE A 171 -5.42 14.16 9.37
N ALA A 172 -4.94 13.54 8.29
CA ALA A 172 -5.60 13.55 7.00
C ALA A 172 -6.76 12.54 6.94
N ALA A 173 -6.62 11.39 7.60
CA ALA A 173 -7.67 10.37 7.72
C ALA A 173 -7.41 9.43 8.92
N VAL A 174 -8.47 8.83 9.45
CA VAL A 174 -8.40 7.77 10.46
C VAL A 174 -9.35 6.65 10.04
N TYR A 175 -8.88 5.41 10.11
CA TYR A 175 -9.65 4.22 9.75
C TYR A 175 -9.52 3.17 10.85
N ARG A 176 -10.66 2.72 11.39
CA ARG A 176 -10.71 1.56 12.31
C ARG A 176 -11.13 0.34 11.52
N LYS A 177 -10.35 -0.74 11.61
CA LYS A 177 -10.56 -1.99 10.88
C LYS A 177 -11.98 -2.53 11.10
N VAL A 178 -12.71 -2.76 10.00
CA VAL A 178 -14.11 -3.20 10.08
C VAL A 178 -14.24 -4.72 9.99
N HIS A 179 -13.37 -5.41 9.24
CA HIS A 179 -13.38 -6.87 9.15
C HIS A 179 -12.32 -7.47 10.07
N LEU A 180 -12.76 -8.13 11.14
CA LEU A 180 -11.87 -8.81 12.09
C LEU A 180 -11.55 -10.25 11.65
N TYR A 181 -10.30 -10.66 11.86
CA TYR A 181 -9.80 -11.99 11.49
C TYR A 181 -10.24 -13.07 12.49
N ASP A 182 -11.48 -13.52 12.34
CA ASP A 182 -12.05 -14.67 13.03
C ASP A 182 -12.01 -15.92 12.14
N ALA A 183 -10.80 -16.39 11.84
CA ALA A 183 -10.59 -17.51 10.93
C ALA A 183 -9.36 -18.35 11.30
N PHE A 184 -9.34 -19.60 10.83
CA PHE A 184 -8.19 -20.52 10.98
C PHE A 184 -7.70 -20.68 12.44
N GLY A 185 -8.63 -20.66 13.41
CA GLY A 185 -8.32 -20.80 14.85
C GLY A 185 -7.83 -19.52 15.54
N PHE A 186 -7.84 -18.39 14.83
CA PHE A 186 -7.69 -17.06 15.38
C PHE A 186 -9.07 -16.43 15.60
N ARG A 187 -9.19 -15.63 16.65
CA ARG A 187 -10.38 -14.85 16.99
C ARG A 187 -9.94 -13.45 17.37
N GLU A 188 -9.66 -12.63 16.36
CA GLU A 188 -9.26 -11.23 16.57
C GLU A 188 -10.34 -10.48 17.38
N SER A 189 -11.61 -10.83 17.22
CA SER A 189 -12.75 -10.26 17.95
C SER A 189 -12.73 -10.46 19.47
N GLU A 190 -11.90 -11.37 20.00
CA GLU A 190 -11.74 -11.51 21.46
C GLU A 190 -10.98 -10.32 22.08
N VAL A 191 -10.19 -9.60 21.28
CA VAL A 191 -9.31 -8.52 21.73
C VAL A 191 -9.62 -7.19 21.02
N VAL A 192 -10.08 -7.25 19.77
CA VAL A 192 -10.29 -6.07 18.92
C VAL A 192 -11.77 -5.82 18.71
N LEU A 193 -12.20 -4.56 18.84
CA LEU A 193 -13.53 -4.12 18.46
C LEU A 193 -13.57 -3.80 16.95
N PRO A 194 -14.63 -4.19 16.23
CA PRO A 194 -14.79 -3.77 14.85
C PRO A 194 -15.03 -2.27 14.79
N GLY A 195 -14.43 -1.61 13.79
CA GLY A 195 -14.77 -0.24 13.44
C GLY A 195 -16.23 -0.12 12.99
N GLU A 196 -16.83 1.05 13.22
CA GLU A 196 -18.14 1.37 12.67
C GLU A 196 -18.06 1.47 11.13
N ILE A 197 -19.10 0.98 10.44
CA ILE A 197 -19.18 1.09 8.98
C ILE A 197 -19.63 2.50 8.62
N THR A 198 -18.67 3.39 8.37
CA THR A 198 -18.89 4.78 7.94
C THR A 198 -18.54 4.98 6.46
N ASP A 199 -18.54 6.23 6.02
CA ASP A 199 -17.94 6.59 4.73
C ASP A 199 -16.46 6.15 4.67
N PRO A 200 -15.95 5.74 3.50
CA PRO A 200 -14.55 5.33 3.35
C PRO A 200 -13.58 6.43 3.79
N ALA A 201 -12.58 6.05 4.59
CA ALA A 201 -11.51 6.95 5.02
C ALA A 201 -10.60 7.26 3.83
N VAL A 202 -10.67 8.51 3.35
CA VAL A 202 -9.90 9.01 2.20
C VAL A 202 -9.23 10.35 2.49
N PHE A 203 -8.10 10.62 1.83
CA PHE A 203 -7.43 11.92 1.84
C PHE A 203 -6.82 12.23 0.47
N THR A 204 -6.41 13.48 0.23
CA THR A 204 -5.88 13.92 -1.07
C THR A 204 -4.49 14.52 -0.94
N VAL A 205 -3.58 14.14 -1.83
CA VAL A 205 -2.24 14.73 -1.96
C VAL A 205 -2.01 15.07 -3.42
N ASP A 206 -1.73 16.34 -3.71
CA ASP A 206 -1.44 16.85 -5.07
C ASP A 206 -2.49 16.39 -6.13
N GLY A 207 -3.77 16.31 -5.71
CA GLY A 207 -4.90 15.89 -6.54
C GLY A 207 -5.08 14.38 -6.70
N VAL A 208 -4.22 13.56 -6.09
CA VAL A 208 -4.37 12.10 -6.00
C VAL A 208 -5.14 11.74 -4.72
N VAL A 209 -6.21 10.97 -4.84
CA VAL A 209 -7.05 10.53 -3.71
C VAL A 209 -6.59 9.16 -3.23
N PHE A 210 -6.29 9.05 -1.94
CA PHE A 210 -5.83 7.84 -1.26
C PHE A 210 -6.91 7.34 -0.32
N GLY A 211 -7.21 6.05 -0.35
CA GLY A 211 -8.14 5.40 0.58
C GLY A 211 -7.46 4.34 1.44
N LEU A 212 -7.96 4.15 2.66
CA LEU A 212 -7.36 3.25 3.64
C LEU A 212 -8.12 1.92 3.77
N GLN A 213 -7.39 0.82 3.88
CA GLN A 213 -7.88 -0.48 4.36
C GLN A 213 -6.82 -1.21 5.18
N THR A 214 -7.24 -2.19 5.97
CA THR A 214 -6.35 -2.94 6.87
C THR A 214 -6.48 -4.44 6.66
N CYS A 215 -5.37 -5.08 6.29
CA CYS A 215 -5.16 -6.53 6.35
C CYS A 215 -6.33 -7.38 5.85
N PHE A 216 -7.15 -7.91 6.76
CA PHE A 216 -8.24 -8.83 6.45
C PHE A 216 -9.32 -8.23 5.54
N ASP A 217 -9.46 -6.89 5.53
CA ASP A 217 -10.29 -6.16 4.57
C ASP A 217 -9.97 -6.54 3.11
N LEU A 218 -8.73 -6.94 2.82
CA LEU A 218 -8.29 -7.40 1.51
C LEU A 218 -9.15 -8.56 0.98
N ARG A 219 -9.70 -9.41 1.86
CA ARG A 219 -10.53 -10.54 1.45
C ARG A 219 -11.92 -10.14 0.94
N PHE A 220 -12.37 -8.93 1.24
CA PHE A 220 -13.72 -8.46 0.98
C PHE A 220 -13.69 -7.47 -0.20
N PRO A 221 -14.00 -7.92 -1.43
CA PRO A 221 -14.00 -7.04 -2.61
C PRO A 221 -14.93 -5.83 -2.45
N GLU A 222 -15.99 -5.94 -1.67
CA GLU A 222 -16.95 -4.89 -1.37
C GLU A 222 -16.28 -3.70 -0.66
N GLY A 223 -15.37 -3.98 0.28
CA GLY A 223 -14.62 -2.94 1.00
C GLY A 223 -13.76 -2.10 0.05
N CYS A 224 -12.97 -2.76 -0.80
CA CYS A 224 -12.16 -2.06 -1.79
C CYS A 224 -13.02 -1.34 -2.83
N ARG A 225 -14.16 -1.95 -3.21
CA ARG A 225 -15.12 -1.32 -4.10
C ARG A 225 -15.70 -0.04 -3.52
N ARG A 226 -16.02 -0.01 -2.22
CA ARG A 226 -16.50 1.20 -1.52
C ARG A 226 -15.45 2.31 -1.57
N VAL A 227 -14.18 1.98 -1.31
CA VAL A 227 -13.06 2.94 -1.39
C VAL A 227 -12.91 3.50 -2.80
N ALA A 228 -12.92 2.66 -3.83
CA ALA A 228 -12.84 3.11 -5.22
C ALA A 228 -14.06 3.95 -5.65
N ALA A 229 -15.27 3.57 -5.20
CA ALA A 229 -16.50 4.34 -5.47
C ALA A 229 -16.52 5.70 -4.77
N ALA A 230 -15.77 5.88 -3.67
CA ALA A 230 -15.53 7.17 -3.03
C ALA A 230 -14.48 8.04 -3.77
N GLY A 231 -14.02 7.62 -4.94
CA GLY A 231 -13.12 8.39 -5.80
C GLY A 231 -11.63 8.11 -5.57
N ALA A 232 -11.26 7.10 -4.78
CA ALA A 232 -9.86 6.75 -4.59
C ALA A 232 -9.15 6.41 -5.92
N HIS A 233 -7.94 6.96 -6.08
CA HIS A 233 -7.00 6.60 -7.14
C HIS A 233 -6.01 5.53 -6.66
N VAL A 234 -5.73 5.51 -5.36
CA VAL A 234 -4.79 4.59 -4.71
C VAL A 234 -5.45 3.98 -3.48
N LEU A 235 -5.41 2.66 -3.37
CA LEU A 235 -5.68 1.95 -2.12
C LEU A 235 -4.37 1.80 -1.35
N LEU A 236 -4.34 2.34 -0.13
CA LEU A 236 -3.29 2.08 0.85
C LEU A 236 -3.74 0.96 1.78
N LEU A 237 -2.97 -0.13 1.80
CA LEU A 237 -3.30 -1.31 2.59
C LEU A 237 -2.16 -1.68 3.54
N ALA A 238 -2.39 -1.50 4.83
CA ALA A 238 -1.44 -1.91 5.86
C ALA A 238 -1.84 -3.27 6.42
N ALA A 239 -0.87 -4.18 6.60
CA ALA A 239 -1.13 -5.55 7.03
C ALA A 239 -0.08 -6.11 7.99
N GLN A 240 -0.53 -7.06 8.80
CA GLN A 240 0.22 -8.15 9.39
C GLN A 240 -0.42 -9.44 8.85
N TRP A 241 -0.18 -9.71 7.57
CA TRP A 241 -0.71 -10.87 6.88
C TRP A 241 -0.03 -12.13 7.41
N ILE A 242 -0.79 -12.97 8.11
CA ILE A 242 -0.24 -14.14 8.79
C ILE A 242 0.60 -15.01 7.84
N PRO A 243 1.87 -15.34 8.16
CA PRO A 243 2.70 -16.17 7.31
C PRO A 243 2.20 -17.63 7.29
N GLY A 244 2.54 -18.36 6.23
CA GLY A 244 2.20 -19.77 6.09
C GLY A 244 2.07 -20.23 4.64
N PRO A 245 1.80 -21.52 4.42
CA PRO A 245 1.65 -22.08 3.09
C PRO A 245 0.64 -21.30 2.25
N ALA A 246 1.01 -20.94 1.02
CA ALA A 246 0.22 -20.15 0.06
C ALA A 246 -0.23 -18.76 0.55
N LYS A 247 0.26 -18.25 1.70
CA LYS A 247 -0.18 -16.94 2.22
C LYS A 247 0.35 -15.78 1.39
N VAL A 248 1.60 -15.87 0.90
CA VAL A 248 2.18 -14.92 -0.07
C VAL A 248 1.43 -14.98 -1.40
N ASP A 249 1.08 -16.18 -1.89
CA ASP A 249 0.30 -16.32 -3.12
C ASP A 249 -1.08 -15.68 -2.99
N GLN A 250 -1.77 -15.90 -1.87
CA GLN A 250 -3.06 -15.25 -1.58
C GLN A 250 -2.92 -13.73 -1.48
N TRP A 251 -1.89 -13.26 -0.79
CA TRP A 251 -1.60 -11.83 -0.62
C TRP A 251 -1.42 -11.15 -1.98
N THR A 252 -0.45 -11.61 -2.76
CA THR A 252 -0.12 -11.04 -4.08
C THR A 252 -1.28 -11.16 -5.07
N THR A 253 -1.99 -12.29 -5.07
CA THR A 253 -3.17 -12.51 -5.94
C THR A 253 -4.28 -11.53 -5.61
N LEU A 254 -4.63 -11.39 -4.32
CA LEU A 254 -5.72 -10.51 -3.92
C LEU A 254 -5.39 -9.05 -4.18
N LEU A 255 -4.17 -8.59 -3.88
CA LEU A 255 -3.77 -7.21 -4.14
C LEU A 255 -3.88 -6.84 -5.62
N ARG A 256 -3.40 -7.72 -6.51
CA ARG A 256 -3.52 -7.53 -7.96
C ARG A 256 -4.99 -7.57 -8.40
N ALA A 257 -5.80 -8.48 -7.84
CA ALA A 257 -7.22 -8.51 -8.13
C ALA A 257 -7.93 -7.20 -7.72
N ARG A 258 -7.62 -6.64 -6.54
CA ARG A 258 -8.17 -5.35 -6.08
C ARG A 258 -7.79 -4.20 -7.00
N ALA A 259 -6.54 -4.17 -7.48
CA ALA A 259 -6.09 -3.17 -8.44
C ALA A 259 -6.87 -3.27 -9.77
N ILE A 260 -6.94 -4.47 -10.35
CA ILE A 260 -7.56 -4.74 -11.65
C ILE A 260 -9.07 -4.46 -11.62
N GLU A 261 -9.78 -5.00 -10.64
CA GLU A 261 -11.25 -4.93 -10.63
C GLU A 261 -11.74 -3.52 -10.31
N ASN A 262 -10.93 -2.72 -9.60
CA ASN A 262 -11.27 -1.34 -9.22
C ASN A 262 -10.60 -0.28 -10.08
N THR A 263 -9.70 -0.66 -11.00
CA THR A 263 -8.89 0.28 -11.80
C THR A 263 -8.29 1.40 -10.95
N VAL A 264 -7.58 0.98 -9.90
CA VAL A 264 -6.85 1.83 -8.94
C VAL A 264 -5.45 1.27 -8.73
N TYR A 265 -4.51 2.13 -8.34
CA TYR A 265 -3.25 1.66 -7.78
C TYR A 265 -3.48 1.00 -6.41
N VAL A 266 -2.61 0.07 -6.03
CA VAL A 266 -2.60 -0.51 -4.69
C VAL A 266 -1.18 -0.43 -4.14
N ALA A 267 -0.99 0.25 -3.01
CA ALA A 267 0.27 0.27 -2.27
C ALA A 267 0.04 -0.45 -0.94
N ALA A 268 0.64 -1.63 -0.79
CA ALA A 268 0.39 -2.51 0.34
C ALA A 268 1.67 -2.81 1.12
N ALA A 269 1.64 -2.52 2.41
CA ALA A 269 2.73 -2.74 3.36
C ALA A 269 2.35 -3.87 4.32
N ASP A 270 3.06 -4.99 4.23
CA ASP A 270 2.97 -6.08 5.20
C ASP A 270 4.14 -6.05 6.19
N GLN A 271 3.96 -6.64 7.36
CA GLN A 271 5.08 -6.87 8.27
C GLN A 271 6.06 -7.88 7.67
N ALA A 272 7.34 -7.68 7.94
CA ALA A 272 8.36 -8.68 7.64
C ALA A 272 8.20 -9.92 8.55
N GLY A 273 8.86 -11.01 8.16
CA GLY A 273 8.96 -12.19 9.02
C GLY A 273 9.56 -11.84 10.40
N PRO A 274 9.18 -12.55 11.47
CA PRO A 274 8.38 -13.78 11.46
C PRO A 274 6.87 -13.56 11.68
N ARG A 275 6.38 -12.31 11.77
CA ARG A 275 4.99 -12.01 12.16
C ARG A 275 4.06 -11.74 10.97
N GLY A 276 4.60 -11.18 9.89
CA GLY A 276 3.91 -11.08 8.61
C GLY A 276 4.52 -12.01 7.55
N ALA A 277 3.88 -12.03 6.39
CA ALA A 277 4.32 -12.79 5.22
C ALA A 277 5.34 -12.02 4.37
N GLY A 278 5.47 -10.71 4.60
CA GLY A 278 6.31 -9.82 3.79
C GLY A 278 5.65 -9.58 2.42
N ALA A 279 6.46 -9.54 1.36
CA ALA A 279 5.95 -9.31 0.01
C ALA A 279 5.16 -7.99 -0.14
N SER A 280 5.54 -6.95 0.60
CA SER A 280 5.00 -5.60 0.42
C SER A 280 5.22 -5.15 -1.02
N MET A 281 4.21 -4.52 -1.63
CA MET A 281 4.22 -4.27 -3.07
C MET A 281 3.39 -3.06 -3.47
N ILE A 282 3.71 -2.50 -4.64
CA ILE A 282 2.95 -1.44 -5.30
C ILE A 282 2.51 -1.96 -6.68
N VAL A 283 1.21 -1.93 -6.94
CA VAL A 283 0.57 -2.46 -8.14
C VAL A 283 -0.15 -1.33 -8.88
N ASP A 284 -0.03 -1.32 -10.21
CA ASP A 284 -0.73 -0.37 -11.07
C ASP A 284 -2.21 -0.75 -11.30
N PRO A 285 -3.02 0.16 -11.88
CA PRO A 285 -4.44 -0.10 -12.16
C PRO A 285 -4.72 -1.26 -13.14
N ALA A 286 -3.71 -1.72 -13.90
CA ALA A 286 -3.81 -2.86 -14.80
C ALA A 286 -3.37 -4.19 -14.13
N GLY A 287 -2.97 -4.15 -12.86
CA GLY A 287 -2.49 -5.33 -12.11
C GLY A 287 -1.02 -5.67 -12.35
N THR A 288 -0.26 -4.75 -12.95
CA THR A 288 1.19 -4.85 -13.16
C THR A 288 1.90 -4.44 -11.88
N LEU A 289 2.93 -5.22 -11.53
CA LEU A 289 3.78 -4.89 -10.40
C LEU A 289 4.72 -3.73 -10.75
N LEU A 290 4.71 -2.68 -9.94
CA LEU A 290 5.64 -1.56 -10.05
C LEU A 290 6.86 -1.73 -9.14
N ALA A 291 6.63 -2.24 -7.93
CA ALA A 291 7.71 -2.54 -6.98
C ALA A 291 7.27 -3.65 -6.01
N GLU A 292 8.20 -4.48 -5.56
CA GLU A 292 7.98 -5.44 -4.46
C GLU A 292 9.22 -5.56 -3.57
N LEU A 293 8.96 -5.98 -2.33
CA LEU A 293 9.96 -6.49 -1.40
C LEU A 293 9.85 -8.00 -1.31
N GLY A 294 10.94 -8.67 -0.91
CA GLY A 294 10.92 -10.07 -0.52
C GLY A 294 10.45 -10.26 0.93
N GLU A 295 11.18 -11.07 1.68
CA GLU A 295 10.84 -11.43 3.07
C GLU A 295 11.43 -10.46 4.12
N THR A 296 12.45 -9.68 3.73
CA THR A 296 13.28 -8.88 4.64
C THR A 296 12.75 -7.45 4.81
N SER A 297 13.21 -6.76 5.87
CA SER A 297 12.83 -5.36 6.09
C SER A 297 13.44 -4.44 5.04
N GLY A 298 12.70 -3.41 4.65
CA GLY A 298 13.11 -2.42 3.66
C GLY A 298 11.97 -1.53 3.19
N ILE A 299 12.24 -0.76 2.14
CA ILE A 299 11.24 0.06 1.46
C ILE A 299 11.24 -0.23 -0.04
N ALA A 300 10.07 -0.10 -0.65
CA ALA A 300 9.88 -0.08 -2.09
C ALA A 300 9.09 1.18 -2.47
N THR A 301 9.50 1.81 -3.57
CA THR A 301 8.94 3.08 -4.05
C THR A 301 8.42 2.96 -5.48
N ALA A 302 7.36 3.70 -5.80
CA ALA A 302 6.87 3.84 -7.17
C ALA A 302 6.11 5.15 -7.35
N ARG A 303 6.00 5.58 -8.61
CA ARG A 303 5.21 6.76 -9.00
C ARG A 303 3.77 6.37 -9.30
N VAL A 304 2.83 7.06 -8.67
CA VAL A 304 1.41 7.05 -9.06
C VAL A 304 1.20 8.14 -10.10
N ASP A 305 0.63 7.81 -11.25
CA ASP A 305 0.37 8.73 -12.36
C ASP A 305 -1.11 8.66 -12.76
N LEU A 306 -1.83 9.79 -12.60
CA LEU A 306 -3.23 9.83 -12.97
C LEU A 306 -3.47 9.73 -14.47
N ALA A 307 -2.52 10.15 -15.32
CA ALA A 307 -2.67 9.98 -16.76
C ALA A 307 -2.71 8.50 -17.16
N HIS A 308 -1.82 7.67 -16.57
CA HIS A 308 -1.85 6.22 -16.75
C HIS A 308 -3.15 5.59 -16.22
N LEU A 309 -3.59 6.00 -15.03
CA LEU A 309 -4.85 5.52 -14.46
C LEU A 309 -6.06 5.85 -15.35
N GLU A 310 -6.13 7.08 -15.87
CA GLU A 310 -7.18 7.50 -16.79
C GLU A 310 -7.14 6.71 -18.09
N GLN A 311 -5.94 6.43 -18.64
CA GLN A 311 -5.79 5.57 -19.81
C GLN A 311 -6.29 4.14 -19.56
N VAL A 312 -5.97 3.55 -18.41
CA VAL A 312 -6.47 2.21 -18.03
C VAL A 312 -7.99 2.22 -17.90
N ARG A 313 -8.57 3.25 -17.26
CA ARG A 313 -10.04 3.40 -17.12
C ARG A 313 -10.74 3.64 -18.46
N ALA A 314 -10.13 4.37 -19.39
CA ALA A 314 -10.67 4.57 -20.73
C ALA A 314 -10.64 3.27 -21.54
N THR A 315 -9.58 2.48 -21.41
CA THR A 315 -9.44 1.18 -22.09
C THR A 315 -10.40 0.14 -21.52
N ASN A 316 -10.56 0.11 -20.19
CA ASN A 316 -11.46 -0.79 -19.48
C ASN A 316 -12.37 0.00 -18.52
N PRO A 317 -13.52 0.52 -19.00
CA PRO A 317 -14.45 1.31 -18.19
C PRO A 317 -15.32 0.42 -17.28
N SER A 318 -14.76 -0.65 -16.71
CA SER A 318 -15.48 -1.67 -15.93
C SER A 318 -16.34 -1.07 -14.81
N LEU A 319 -15.89 0.03 -14.19
CA LEU A 319 -16.60 0.72 -13.12
C LEU A 319 -17.97 1.26 -13.55
N SER A 320 -18.08 1.83 -14.76
CA SER A 320 -19.33 2.39 -15.28
C SER A 320 -20.24 1.35 -15.92
N LEU A 321 -19.70 0.16 -16.21
CA LEU A 321 -20.44 -0.97 -16.81
C LEU A 321 -21.09 -1.91 -15.78
N ARG A 322 -20.99 -1.59 -14.48
CA ARG A 322 -21.62 -2.38 -13.40
C ARG A 322 -23.14 -2.36 -13.54
N ARG A 323 -23.78 -3.53 -13.37
CA ARG A 323 -25.23 -3.70 -13.63
C ARG A 323 -26.09 -4.06 -12.43
N PHE A 324 -25.48 -4.49 -11.32
CA PHE A 324 -26.19 -4.98 -10.15
C PHE A 324 -25.63 -4.32 -8.88
N THR A 325 -26.51 -4.10 -7.92
CA THR A 325 -26.15 -3.88 -6.52
C THR A 325 -26.03 -5.23 -5.83
N VAL A 326 -25.17 -5.32 -4.81
CA VAL A 326 -25.03 -6.50 -3.94
C VAL A 326 -25.51 -6.06 -2.55
N GLU A 327 -26.49 -6.77 -2.00
CA GLU A 327 -27.10 -6.54 -0.68
C GLU A 327 -27.35 -7.90 -0.01
N PRO A 328 -27.72 -7.92 1.28
CA PRO A 328 -26.93 -8.02 2.51
C PRO A 328 -26.10 -9.31 2.65
N GLY A 329 -25.16 -9.47 3.59
CA GLY A 329 -25.20 -9.17 5.05
C GLY A 329 -25.44 -7.76 5.56
#